data_AF-A0A7V6VKB6-F1
#
_entry.id   AF-A0A7V6VKB6-F1
#
_cell.length_a   1.000
_cell.length_b   1.000
_cell.length_c   1.000
_cell.angle_alpha   90.00
_cell.angle_beta   90.00
_cell.angle_gamma   90.00
#
_symmetry.space_group_name_H-M   'P 1'
#
loop_
_entity.id
_entity.type
_entity.pdbx_description
1 polymer ?
#
loop_
_entity_poly.entity_id
_entity_poly.type
_entity_poly.pdbx_seq_one_letter_code
_entity_poly.pdbx_strand_id
1 'polypeptide(L)'
;MGGQKPAAQTVEGEGTPSGTAKTKGEGTPSGTAKTKGEGTPSGTLKTQAEPGRKRVLPTAGDIRKAADLLRPVVRETPLELSNRLSGMVEQAVYLKREDIQVCRSYKVRGAYTFIASLPQEERAAGVVCASAGNHAQGVAFACRQLRIHGHVFLPATTPRQKRERIADIGGRWVTQVIGGEAFDDAAQAAAEFSRESGATLVPPFDDAGVVAGQGTVGLELLTQVPGGAPAVVVVPVGGGGLLAGVALWVAEHSPQTKVIGVEPQGAASLQAALEAGKPVSLQSVDGFVDGAAVRRVGDVPFDVVRELVDDVVSVPEGAVCTEMLNLYQTEGIIAEPAGALASAALRGYLPEVPAGPVVCVVSGGNNDVSRYADVLERSLVHEGLRHYFLVTFPQQPGALRGFLEDVLSDGEDIVLFEYVKKNARETGPALVGIDLVKASGLDGLLERMDASPLSIEKLAPDSAVFEFLL
;
A
#
# COMPACT_ATOMS: atom_id res chain seq x y z
N MET A 1 32.00 20.15 54.14
CA MET A 1 33.12 19.23 53.89
C MET A 1 32.87 18.64 52.51
N GLY A 2 33.40 19.23 51.44
CA GLY A 2 34.69 18.84 50.84
C GLY A 2 34.48 17.52 50.09
N GLY A 3 34.42 17.40 48.77
CA GLY A 3 35.04 18.17 47.69
C GLY A 3 35.97 17.20 46.95
N GLN A 4 35.66 16.83 45.70
CA GLN A 4 36.65 16.53 44.66
C GLN A 4 36.00 16.28 43.30
N LYS A 5 36.61 16.91 42.30
CA LYS A 5 36.45 16.76 40.86
C LYS A 5 37.89 16.52 40.31
N PRO A 6 38.10 16.32 39.00
CA PRO A 6 38.28 15.05 38.30
C PRO A 6 39.74 14.81 37.83
N ALA A 7 40.01 13.69 37.15
CA ALA A 7 41.26 13.48 36.41
C ALA A 7 40.95 13.18 34.93
N ALA A 8 41.56 13.98 34.05
CA ALA A 8 41.67 13.79 32.62
C ALA A 8 43.09 13.30 32.29
N GLN A 9 43.23 12.43 31.28
CA GLN A 9 44.51 12.22 30.58
C GLN A 9 44.23 11.93 29.10
N THR A 10 44.68 12.87 28.28
CA THR A 10 44.99 12.80 26.84
C THR A 10 46.36 12.16 26.62
N VAL A 11 46.54 11.36 25.57
CA VAL A 11 47.82 11.24 24.83
C VAL A 11 47.52 10.96 23.35
N GLU A 12 47.90 11.92 22.49
CA GLU A 12 48.12 11.78 21.05
C GLU A 12 49.53 11.20 20.79
N GLY A 13 49.75 10.58 19.63
CA GLY A 13 51.08 10.16 19.20
C GLY A 13 51.13 9.80 17.72
N GLU A 14 51.53 10.78 16.91
CA GLU A 14 51.83 10.72 15.48
C GLU A 14 53.02 9.79 15.15
N GLY A 15 53.11 9.36 13.89
CA GLY A 15 54.26 8.62 13.38
C GLY A 15 54.26 8.38 11.87
N THR A 16 54.51 9.43 11.09
CA THR A 16 55.10 9.32 9.74
C THR A 16 56.62 9.38 9.83
N PRO A 17 57.33 8.74 8.88
CA PRO A 17 58.42 9.46 8.24
C PRO A 17 58.44 9.35 6.71
N SER A 18 58.97 10.42 6.13
CA SER A 18 59.23 10.72 4.73
C SER A 18 60.56 10.13 4.22
N GLY A 19 60.73 10.05 2.89
CA GLY A 19 62.03 9.77 2.27
C GLY A 19 62.04 9.49 0.76
N THR A 20 61.98 10.56 -0.03
CA THR A 20 62.47 10.82 -1.43
C THR A 20 63.70 10.01 -1.91
N ALA A 21 64.07 9.80 -3.20
CA ALA A 21 63.56 10.13 -4.56
C ALA A 21 64.52 9.56 -5.65
N LYS A 22 64.08 9.61 -6.94
CA LYS A 22 64.82 9.61 -8.24
C LYS A 22 65.32 8.26 -8.81
N THR A 23 65.27 7.89 -10.10
CA THR A 23 64.92 8.55 -11.39
C THR A 23 64.88 7.51 -12.54
N LYS A 24 64.01 7.77 -13.54
CA LYS A 24 64.11 7.54 -15.01
C LYS A 24 64.21 6.12 -15.62
N GLY A 25 63.31 5.89 -16.58
CA GLY A 25 63.45 4.91 -17.67
C GLY A 25 62.18 4.84 -18.51
N GLU A 26 62.21 5.42 -19.71
CA GLU A 26 61.12 5.48 -20.70
C GLU A 26 60.77 4.10 -21.29
N GLY A 27 59.52 3.94 -21.74
CA GLY A 27 59.10 2.80 -22.55
C GLY A 27 57.57 2.67 -22.67
N THR A 28 56.96 3.37 -23.63
CA THR A 28 55.65 2.99 -24.18
C THR A 28 55.90 2.01 -25.33
N PRO A 29 55.05 0.97 -25.54
CA PRO A 29 53.95 1.18 -26.47
C PRO A 29 52.64 0.42 -26.18
N SER A 30 51.56 1.01 -26.69
CA SER A 30 50.35 0.40 -27.27
C SER A 30 49.66 -0.78 -26.56
N GLY A 31 48.45 -0.52 -26.07
CA GLY A 31 47.48 -1.54 -25.71
C GLY A 31 46.08 -0.97 -25.62
N THR A 32 45.36 -0.95 -26.75
CA THR A 32 43.94 -0.64 -26.87
C THR A 32 43.09 -1.59 -26.01
N ALA A 33 42.50 -1.08 -24.93
CA ALA A 33 41.52 -1.79 -24.12
C ALA A 33 40.11 -1.44 -24.62
N LYS A 34 39.53 -2.33 -25.44
CA LYS A 34 38.10 -2.38 -25.72
C LYS A 34 37.38 -2.93 -24.50
N THR A 35 36.52 -2.13 -23.87
CA THR A 35 35.53 -2.57 -22.90
C THR A 35 34.48 -3.44 -23.63
N LYS A 36 34.49 -4.74 -23.35
CA LYS A 36 33.41 -5.65 -23.71
C LYS A 36 32.28 -5.46 -22.71
N GLY A 37 31.08 -5.24 -23.24
CA GLY A 37 29.85 -5.25 -22.45
C GLY A 37 29.57 -6.64 -21.89
N GLU A 38 29.16 -6.65 -20.63
CA GLU A 38 28.52 -7.79 -19.99
C GLU A 38 27.14 -7.33 -19.56
N GLY A 39 26.13 -7.77 -20.31
CA GLY A 39 24.74 -7.64 -19.92
C GLY A 39 24.47 -8.58 -18.74
N THR A 40 24.02 -8.02 -17.62
CA THR A 40 23.57 -8.77 -16.47
C THR A 40 22.12 -9.17 -16.68
N PRO A 41 21.75 -10.47 -16.62
CA PRO A 41 20.36 -10.87 -16.76
C PRO A 41 19.61 -10.59 -15.45
N SER A 42 18.62 -9.70 -15.51
CA SER A 42 17.59 -9.53 -14.49
C SER A 42 16.81 -10.85 -14.38
N GLY A 43 17.10 -11.61 -13.33
CA GLY A 43 16.46 -12.90 -13.04
C GLY A 43 15.10 -12.68 -12.40
N THR A 44 14.04 -12.70 -13.20
CA THR A 44 12.67 -12.82 -12.71
C THR A 44 12.53 -14.17 -11.99
N LEU A 45 12.21 -14.15 -10.69
CA LEU A 45 11.80 -15.34 -9.94
C LEU A 45 10.49 -15.86 -10.55
N LYS A 46 10.61 -16.79 -11.50
CA LYS A 46 9.52 -17.65 -11.92
C LYS A 46 9.28 -18.65 -10.79
N THR A 47 8.20 -18.48 -10.04
CA THR A 47 7.54 -19.61 -9.40
C THR A 47 7.21 -20.61 -10.51
N GLN A 48 8.02 -21.66 -10.63
CA GLN A 48 7.70 -22.76 -11.53
C GLN A 48 6.52 -23.51 -10.92
N ALA A 49 5.31 -23.13 -11.34
CA ALA A 49 4.15 -24.01 -11.19
C ALA A 49 4.45 -25.28 -11.99
N GLU A 50 4.46 -26.44 -11.34
CA GLU A 50 4.50 -27.72 -12.05
C GLU A 50 3.28 -27.79 -12.99
N PRO A 51 3.49 -27.89 -14.32
CA PRO A 51 2.37 -27.94 -15.25
C PRO A 51 1.64 -29.27 -15.08
N GLY A 52 0.40 -29.24 -14.56
CA GLY A 52 -0.52 -30.38 -14.61
C GLY A 52 -1.21 -30.78 -13.30
N ARG A 53 -0.86 -30.20 -12.14
CA ARG A 53 -1.63 -30.43 -10.90
C ARG A 53 -2.86 -29.52 -10.89
N LYS A 54 -4.07 -30.08 -11.00
CA LYS A 54 -5.31 -29.31 -10.80
C LYS A 54 -5.23 -28.61 -9.44
N ARG A 55 -5.28 -27.28 -9.44
CA ARG A 55 -5.30 -26.46 -8.23
C ARG A 55 -6.57 -26.78 -7.44
N VAL A 56 -6.43 -26.98 -6.13
CA VAL A 56 -7.57 -27.19 -5.24
C VAL A 56 -8.16 -25.83 -4.91
N LEU A 57 -9.41 -25.59 -5.30
CA LEU A 57 -10.13 -24.38 -4.95
C LEU A 57 -10.88 -24.58 -3.64
N PRO A 58 -10.95 -23.56 -2.76
CA PRO A 58 -11.73 -23.64 -1.55
C PRO A 58 -13.23 -23.64 -1.86
N THR A 59 -14.01 -24.25 -0.97
CA THR A 59 -15.48 -24.29 -1.04
C THR A 59 -16.11 -23.44 0.06
N ALA A 60 -17.41 -23.12 -0.03
CA ALA A 60 -18.11 -22.50 1.10
C ALA A 60 -18.12 -23.40 2.35
N GLY A 61 -18.09 -24.72 2.17
CA GLY A 61 -17.89 -25.67 3.27
C GLY A 61 -16.56 -25.44 4.01
N ASP A 62 -15.49 -25.12 3.28
CA ASP A 62 -14.19 -24.80 3.88
C ASP A 62 -14.19 -23.43 4.57
N ILE A 63 -14.91 -22.45 4.03
CA ILE A 63 -15.15 -21.15 4.70
C ILE A 63 -15.90 -21.36 6.02
N ARG A 64 -16.93 -22.22 6.05
CA ARG A 64 -17.67 -22.54 7.27
C ARG A 64 -16.77 -23.19 8.33
N LYS A 65 -15.93 -24.16 7.93
CA LYS A 65 -14.93 -24.77 8.83
C LYS A 65 -13.92 -23.73 9.34
N ALA A 66 -13.48 -22.82 8.48
CA ALA A 66 -12.58 -21.74 8.87
C ALA A 66 -13.27 -20.79 9.87
N ALA A 67 -14.55 -20.48 9.70
CA ALA A 67 -15.30 -19.67 10.66
C ALA A 67 -15.42 -20.33 12.03
N ASP A 68 -15.68 -21.65 12.07
CA ASP A 68 -15.69 -22.41 13.33
C ASP A 68 -14.33 -22.40 14.03
N LEU A 69 -13.25 -22.55 13.25
CA LEU A 69 -11.87 -22.50 13.74
C LEU A 69 -11.50 -21.10 14.29
N LEU A 70 -11.97 -20.03 13.63
CA LEU A 70 -11.61 -18.66 13.95
C LEU A 70 -12.44 -18.05 15.09
N ARG A 71 -13.63 -18.59 15.38
CA ARG A 71 -14.55 -18.07 16.41
C ARG A 71 -13.91 -17.72 17.77
N PRO A 72 -12.99 -18.53 18.34
CA PRO A 72 -12.34 -18.19 19.62
C PRO A 72 -11.09 -17.30 19.48
N VAL A 73 -10.74 -16.90 18.25
CA VAL A 73 -9.43 -16.31 17.90
C VAL A 73 -9.56 -14.88 17.40
N VAL A 74 -10.56 -14.63 16.55
CA VAL A 74 -10.81 -13.33 15.92
C VAL A 74 -12.07 -12.69 16.48
N ARG A 75 -12.24 -11.39 16.22
CA ARG A 75 -13.48 -10.68 16.53
C ARG A 75 -14.46 -10.91 15.39
N GLU A 76 -15.73 -11.11 15.72
CA GLU A 76 -16.80 -10.81 14.78
C GLU A 76 -16.88 -9.28 14.67
N THR A 77 -16.40 -8.72 13.55
CA THR A 77 -16.32 -7.26 13.39
C THR A 77 -17.70 -6.69 13.10
N PRO A 78 -17.99 -5.44 13.50
CA PRO A 78 -19.29 -4.85 13.26
C PRO A 78 -19.52 -4.53 11.78
N LEU A 79 -20.79 -4.52 11.41
CA LEU A 79 -21.31 -4.01 10.14
C LEU A 79 -22.07 -2.72 10.44
N GLU A 80 -21.49 -1.57 10.11
CA GLU A 80 -21.97 -0.26 10.56
C GLU A 80 -22.57 0.55 9.41
N LEU A 81 -23.73 1.16 9.61
CA LEU A 81 -24.34 2.05 8.61
C LEU A 81 -23.54 3.35 8.49
N SER A 82 -23.08 3.72 7.29
CA SER A 82 -22.54 5.04 6.99
C SER A 82 -23.63 5.93 6.43
N ASN A 83 -24.10 6.90 7.21
CA ASN A 83 -25.09 7.87 6.74
C ASN A 83 -24.56 8.74 5.59
N ARG A 84 -23.26 9.07 5.61
CA ARG A 84 -22.60 9.88 4.59
C ARG A 84 -22.62 9.17 3.24
N LEU A 85 -22.11 7.93 3.19
CA LEU A 85 -22.10 7.16 1.97
C LEU A 85 -23.52 6.79 1.54
N SER A 86 -24.42 6.53 2.49
CA SER A 86 -25.82 6.24 2.17
C SER A 86 -26.52 7.40 1.47
N GLY A 87 -26.29 8.63 1.94
CA GLY A 87 -26.81 9.83 1.29
C GLY A 87 -26.17 10.11 -0.07
N MET A 88 -24.92 9.68 -0.28
CA MET A 88 -24.20 9.88 -1.54
C MET A 88 -24.76 9.03 -2.68
N VAL A 89 -25.12 7.77 -2.41
CA VAL A 89 -25.63 6.83 -3.43
C VAL A 89 -27.12 6.54 -3.31
N GLU A 90 -27.82 7.23 -2.41
CA GLU A 90 -29.26 7.07 -2.13
C GLU A 90 -29.68 5.62 -1.81
N GLN A 91 -28.78 4.84 -1.20
CA GLN A 91 -28.99 3.46 -0.75
C GLN A 91 -28.39 3.26 0.64
N ALA A 92 -28.82 2.27 1.41
CA ALA A 92 -28.19 1.97 2.70
C ALA A 92 -26.78 1.40 2.48
N VAL A 93 -25.74 2.13 2.89
CA VAL A 93 -24.35 1.71 2.79
C VAL A 93 -23.83 1.27 4.16
N TYR A 94 -23.34 0.04 4.24
CA TYR A 94 -22.75 -0.54 5.43
C TYR A 94 -21.24 -0.75 5.27
N LEU A 95 -20.49 -0.49 6.33
CA LEU A 95 -19.06 -0.69 6.43
C LEU A 95 -18.77 -1.94 7.25
N LYS A 96 -18.14 -2.96 6.65
CA LYS A 96 -17.64 -4.14 7.37
C LYS A 96 -16.25 -3.83 7.94
N ARG A 97 -16.18 -3.62 9.27
CA ARG A 97 -15.05 -2.98 9.97
C ARG A 97 -13.88 -3.92 10.29
N GLU A 98 -13.22 -4.46 9.27
CA GLU A 98 -12.01 -5.29 9.47
C GLU A 98 -10.78 -4.49 9.94
N ASP A 99 -10.83 -3.15 9.89
CA ASP A 99 -9.82 -2.24 10.46
C ASP A 99 -9.71 -2.35 11.99
N ILE A 100 -10.77 -2.78 12.68
CA ILE A 100 -10.76 -3.02 14.14
C ILE A 100 -10.63 -4.50 14.50
N GLN A 101 -10.32 -5.36 13.54
CA GLN A 101 -9.98 -6.76 13.80
C GLN A 101 -8.74 -6.85 14.72
N VAL A 102 -8.49 -8.02 15.30
CA VAL A 102 -7.17 -8.35 15.86
C VAL A 102 -6.09 -8.09 14.80
N CYS A 103 -4.98 -7.47 15.20
CA CYS A 103 -3.95 -6.96 14.27
C CYS A 103 -4.43 -5.89 13.27
N ARG A 104 -5.64 -5.32 13.46
CA ARG A 104 -6.23 -4.21 12.70
C ARG A 104 -6.36 -4.45 11.19
N SER A 105 -6.56 -5.71 10.78
CA SER A 105 -6.90 -6.06 9.39
C SER A 105 -7.47 -7.48 9.29
N TYR A 106 -8.10 -7.78 8.16
CA TYR A 106 -8.64 -9.11 7.87
C TYR A 106 -7.58 -10.23 7.80
N LYS A 107 -6.30 -9.89 7.56
CA LYS A 107 -5.23 -10.86 7.24
C LYS A 107 -5.04 -11.96 8.29
N VAL A 108 -5.38 -11.67 9.55
CA VAL A 108 -5.32 -12.65 10.65
C VAL A 108 -6.17 -13.89 10.38
N ARG A 109 -7.29 -13.75 9.67
CA ARG A 109 -8.25 -14.84 9.42
C ARG A 109 -7.61 -15.93 8.57
N GLY A 110 -7.10 -15.59 7.39
CA GLY A 110 -6.43 -16.56 6.52
C GLY A 110 -5.06 -17.02 7.03
N ALA A 111 -4.27 -16.13 7.64
CA ALA A 111 -2.97 -16.54 8.21
C ALA A 111 -3.15 -17.61 9.31
N TYR A 112 -4.10 -17.38 10.23
CA TYR A 112 -4.40 -18.35 11.27
C TYR A 112 -4.98 -19.65 10.70
N THR A 113 -5.93 -19.55 9.76
CA THR A 113 -6.56 -20.72 9.13
C THR A 113 -5.52 -21.61 8.45
N PHE A 114 -4.62 -21.02 7.67
CA PHE A 114 -3.54 -21.75 7.02
C PHE A 114 -2.63 -22.44 8.04
N ILE A 115 -2.06 -21.69 8.99
CA ILE A 115 -1.07 -22.21 9.95
C ILE A 115 -1.69 -23.28 10.86
N ALA A 116 -2.95 -23.12 11.26
CA ALA A 116 -3.66 -24.11 12.08
C ALA A 116 -3.96 -25.41 11.33
N SER A 117 -4.07 -25.36 9.99
CA SER A 117 -4.33 -26.52 9.13
C SER A 117 -3.09 -27.35 8.82
N LEU A 118 -1.89 -26.83 9.11
CA LEU A 118 -0.64 -27.50 8.82
C LEU A 118 -0.52 -28.84 9.56
N PRO A 119 0.01 -29.89 8.91
CA PRO A 119 0.36 -31.15 9.55
C PRO A 119 1.33 -30.95 10.72
N GLN A 120 1.34 -31.89 11.66
CA GLN A 120 2.20 -31.80 12.85
C GLN A 120 3.70 -31.67 12.51
N GLU A 121 4.16 -32.34 11.46
CA GLU A 121 5.55 -32.28 11.00
C GLU A 121 5.93 -30.87 10.52
N GLU A 122 5.09 -30.26 9.68
CA GLU A 122 5.28 -28.89 9.19
C GLU A 122 5.19 -27.87 10.33
N ARG A 123 4.26 -28.06 11.27
CA ARG A 123 4.17 -27.21 12.47
C ARG A 123 5.41 -27.30 13.35
N ALA A 124 6.05 -28.48 13.43
CA ALA A 124 7.27 -28.68 14.21
C ALA A 124 8.49 -28.02 13.54
N ALA A 125 8.55 -28.02 12.21
CA ALA A 125 9.56 -27.29 11.44
C ALA A 125 9.37 -25.75 11.52
N GLY A 126 8.16 -25.30 11.83
CA GLY A 126 7.81 -23.90 11.97
C GLY A 126 7.36 -23.28 10.64
N VAL A 127 7.15 -21.96 10.67
CA VAL A 127 6.63 -21.22 9.51
C VAL A 127 7.50 -20.04 9.16
N VAL A 128 7.39 -19.56 7.92
CA VAL A 128 8.15 -18.41 7.42
C VAL A 128 7.30 -17.54 6.51
N CYS A 129 7.49 -16.22 6.55
CA CYS A 129 6.91 -15.31 5.58
C CYS A 129 7.84 -14.11 5.30
N ALA A 130 7.65 -13.46 4.16
CA ALA A 130 8.23 -12.15 3.87
C ALA A 130 7.10 -11.12 3.73
N SER A 131 7.06 -10.15 4.64
CA SER A 131 6.13 -9.03 4.62
C SER A 131 6.47 -8.04 5.73
N ALA A 132 6.35 -6.75 5.47
CA ALA A 132 6.45 -5.71 6.50
C ALA A 132 5.08 -5.17 6.96
N GLY A 133 3.97 -5.77 6.49
CA GLY A 133 2.62 -5.22 6.63
C GLY A 133 1.64 -6.15 7.34
N ASN A 134 0.37 -6.06 6.95
CA ASN A 134 -0.75 -6.78 7.57
C ASN A 134 -0.58 -8.30 7.56
N HIS A 135 0.05 -8.86 6.51
CA HIS A 135 0.33 -10.30 6.46
C HIS A 135 1.28 -10.75 7.57
N ALA A 136 2.41 -10.07 7.75
CA ALA A 136 3.36 -10.39 8.82
C ALA A 136 2.75 -10.24 10.21
N GLN A 137 1.90 -9.23 10.43
CA GLN A 137 1.17 -9.10 11.69
C GLN A 137 0.21 -10.28 11.92
N GLY A 138 -0.52 -10.71 10.89
CA GLY A 138 -1.40 -11.88 10.94
C GLY A 138 -0.64 -13.19 11.23
N VAL A 139 0.48 -13.42 10.54
CA VAL A 139 1.36 -14.58 10.77
C VAL A 139 1.94 -14.55 12.17
N ALA A 140 2.46 -13.40 12.63
CA ALA A 140 3.02 -13.26 13.95
C ALA A 140 2.01 -13.56 15.06
N PHE A 141 0.77 -13.08 14.89
CA PHE A 141 -0.31 -13.38 15.81
C PHE A 141 -0.64 -14.88 15.83
N ALA A 142 -0.77 -15.50 14.66
CA ALA A 142 -1.06 -16.92 14.54
C ALA A 142 0.04 -17.79 15.19
N CYS A 143 1.32 -17.48 14.94
CA CYS A 143 2.46 -18.13 15.60
C CYS A 143 2.34 -18.08 17.13
N ARG A 144 2.02 -16.91 17.68
CA ARG A 144 1.87 -16.74 19.13
C ARG A 144 0.70 -17.53 19.71
N GLN A 145 -0.46 -17.50 19.05
CA GLN A 145 -1.65 -18.19 19.51
C GLN A 145 -1.49 -19.72 19.43
N LEU A 146 -0.94 -20.21 18.32
CA LEU A 146 -0.76 -21.64 18.06
C LEU A 146 0.53 -22.22 18.67
N ARG A 147 1.38 -21.35 19.25
CA ARG A 147 2.67 -21.74 19.84
C ARG A 147 3.59 -22.42 18.84
N ILE A 148 3.68 -21.85 17.65
CA ILE A 148 4.53 -22.29 16.54
C ILE A 148 5.61 -21.24 16.31
N HIS A 149 6.85 -21.67 16.11
CA HIS A 149 7.93 -20.76 15.79
C HIS A 149 7.81 -20.25 14.36
N GLY A 150 7.85 -18.93 14.20
CA GLY A 150 7.77 -18.24 12.92
C GLY A 150 9.01 -17.41 12.63
N HIS A 151 9.41 -17.34 11.37
CA HIS A 151 10.43 -16.41 10.87
C HIS A 151 9.78 -15.37 9.96
N VAL A 152 9.99 -14.09 10.24
CA VAL A 152 9.48 -12.98 9.43
C VAL A 152 10.64 -12.24 8.80
N PHE A 153 10.76 -12.38 7.48
CA PHE A 153 11.79 -11.72 6.68
C PHE A 153 11.36 -10.32 6.30
N LEU A 154 12.23 -9.34 6.56
CA LEU A 154 11.96 -7.92 6.42
C LEU A 154 13.12 -7.22 5.69
N PRO A 155 12.84 -6.35 4.72
CA PRO A 155 13.87 -5.49 4.11
C PRO A 155 14.57 -4.62 5.16
N ALA A 156 15.86 -4.35 4.98
CA ALA A 156 16.62 -3.46 5.85
C ALA A 156 16.10 -2.02 5.89
N THR A 157 15.29 -1.63 4.90
CA THR A 157 14.59 -0.33 4.78
C THR A 157 13.26 -0.28 5.55
N THR A 158 12.76 -1.41 6.09
CA THR A 158 11.47 -1.45 6.79
C THR A 158 11.44 -0.47 7.98
N PRO A 159 10.47 0.45 8.10
CA PRO A 159 10.41 1.37 9.23
C PRO A 159 10.40 0.69 10.59
N ARG A 160 11.10 1.26 11.57
CA ARG A 160 11.26 0.70 12.92
C ARG A 160 9.92 0.37 13.59
N GLN A 161 8.93 1.26 13.46
CA GLN A 161 7.60 1.06 14.04
C GLN A 161 6.90 -0.19 13.50
N LYS A 162 7.03 -0.50 12.20
CA LYS A 162 6.47 -1.73 11.59
C LYS A 162 7.16 -2.98 12.17
N ARG A 163 8.49 -2.93 12.35
CA ARG A 163 9.26 -4.03 12.98
C ARG A 163 8.86 -4.27 14.43
N GLU A 164 8.81 -3.22 15.23
CA GLU A 164 8.42 -3.31 16.65
C GLU A 164 7.00 -3.86 16.78
N ARG A 165 6.07 -3.42 15.93
CA ARG A 165 4.70 -3.94 15.92
C ARG A 165 4.64 -5.45 15.67
N ILE A 166 5.39 -5.96 14.70
CA ILE A 166 5.46 -7.41 14.42
C ILE A 166 6.06 -8.15 15.62
N ALA A 167 7.11 -7.59 16.24
CA ALA A 167 7.78 -8.17 17.42
C ALA A 167 6.81 -8.28 18.60
N ASP A 168 6.07 -7.21 18.89
CA ASP A 168 5.13 -7.14 20.02
C ASP A 168 3.97 -8.12 19.86
N ILE A 169 3.47 -8.26 18.63
CA ILE A 169 2.40 -9.21 18.31
C ILE A 169 2.90 -10.64 18.50
N GLY A 170 4.02 -11.01 17.87
CA GLY A 170 4.55 -12.38 17.88
C GLY A 170 5.21 -12.79 19.20
N GLY A 171 5.81 -11.84 19.91
CA GLY A 171 6.65 -12.09 21.08
C GLY A 171 7.74 -13.12 20.79
N ARG A 172 8.01 -14.00 21.77
CA ARG A 172 9.02 -15.06 21.65
C ARG A 172 8.76 -16.11 20.54
N TRP A 173 7.58 -16.10 19.93
CA TRP A 173 7.21 -17.07 18.89
C TRP A 173 7.64 -16.62 17.49
N VAL A 174 8.12 -15.39 17.35
CA VAL A 174 8.56 -14.85 16.07
C VAL A 174 9.99 -14.34 16.15
N THR A 175 10.81 -14.79 15.20
CA THR A 175 12.14 -14.24 14.94
C THR A 175 12.05 -13.36 13.70
N GLN A 176 12.50 -12.10 13.79
CA GLN A 176 12.63 -11.24 12.63
C GLN A 176 14.00 -11.41 11.99
N VAL A 177 14.03 -11.64 10.68
CA VAL A 177 15.25 -11.74 9.89
C VAL A 177 15.30 -10.51 8.99
N ILE A 178 16.23 -9.60 9.28
CA ILE A 178 16.34 -8.33 8.58
C ILE A 178 17.50 -8.41 7.60
N GLY A 179 17.24 -8.16 6.32
CA GLY A 179 18.25 -8.22 5.27
C GLY A 179 17.70 -7.75 3.92
N GLY A 180 18.59 -7.55 2.95
CA GLY A 180 18.23 -7.02 1.63
C GLY A 180 17.84 -5.54 1.64
N GLU A 181 17.76 -4.93 0.46
CA GLU A 181 17.40 -3.53 0.26
C GLU A 181 15.92 -3.37 -0.09
N ALA A 182 15.34 -4.39 -0.72
CA ALA A 182 13.96 -4.38 -1.22
C ALA A 182 13.13 -5.57 -0.70
N PHE A 183 11.82 -5.51 -0.93
CA PHE A 183 10.89 -6.60 -0.62
C PHE A 183 11.26 -7.91 -1.33
N ASP A 184 11.69 -7.84 -2.59
CA ASP A 184 12.05 -9.02 -3.38
C ASP A 184 13.23 -9.79 -2.77
N ASP A 185 14.21 -9.09 -2.19
CA ASP A 185 15.34 -9.70 -1.49
C ASP A 185 14.87 -10.47 -0.25
N ALA A 186 13.97 -9.87 0.54
CA ALA A 186 13.40 -10.50 1.72
C ALA A 186 12.52 -11.72 1.35
N ALA A 187 11.77 -11.64 0.25
CA ALA A 187 10.97 -12.73 -0.27
C ALA A 187 11.83 -13.90 -0.76
N GLN A 188 12.92 -13.61 -1.47
CA GLN A 188 13.89 -14.62 -1.90
C GLN A 188 14.54 -15.31 -0.70
N ALA A 189 15.02 -14.53 0.28
CA ALA A 189 15.64 -15.07 1.49
C ALA A 189 14.68 -15.94 2.31
N ALA A 190 13.39 -15.56 2.39
CA ALA A 190 12.36 -16.39 3.02
C ALA A 190 12.15 -17.72 2.30
N ALA A 191 12.17 -17.72 0.95
CA ALA A 191 12.03 -18.93 0.15
C ALA A 191 13.27 -19.85 0.26
N GLU A 192 14.47 -19.27 0.33
CA GLU A 192 15.71 -20.00 0.62
C GLU A 192 15.66 -20.64 2.00
N PHE A 193 15.33 -19.87 3.03
CA PHE A 193 15.18 -20.38 4.40
C PHE A 193 14.14 -21.50 4.51
N SER A 194 13.00 -21.37 3.83
CA SER A 194 11.97 -22.41 3.77
C SER A 194 12.53 -23.74 3.23
N ARG A 195 13.30 -23.69 2.14
CA ARG A 195 13.92 -24.88 1.53
C ARG A 195 14.98 -25.52 2.43
N GLU A 196 15.76 -24.71 3.15
CA GLU A 196 16.86 -25.19 3.99
C GLU A 196 16.38 -25.74 5.34
N SER A 197 15.43 -25.07 5.98
CA SER A 197 14.96 -25.41 7.33
C SER A 197 13.78 -26.38 7.34
N GLY A 198 13.06 -26.51 6.22
CA GLY A 198 11.77 -27.19 6.15
C GLY A 198 10.60 -26.37 6.71
N ALA A 199 10.83 -25.13 7.14
CA ALA A 199 9.76 -24.24 7.59
C ALA A 199 8.79 -23.94 6.44
N THR A 200 7.49 -23.94 6.74
CA THR A 200 6.45 -23.75 5.72
C THR A 200 6.29 -22.27 5.38
N LEU A 201 6.41 -21.92 4.10
CA LEU A 201 6.15 -20.56 3.63
C LEU A 201 4.64 -20.27 3.72
N VAL A 202 4.28 -19.20 4.45
CA VAL A 202 2.87 -18.80 4.63
C VAL A 202 2.48 -17.80 3.54
N PRO A 203 1.61 -18.18 2.59
CA PRO A 203 1.21 -17.31 1.50
C PRO A 203 0.32 -16.16 1.98
N PRO A 204 0.48 -14.94 1.43
CA PRO A 204 -0.34 -13.79 1.81
C PRO A 204 -1.76 -13.80 1.25
N PHE A 205 -2.02 -14.59 0.21
CA PHE A 205 -3.31 -14.67 -0.47
C PHE A 205 -3.48 -15.92 -1.36
N ASP A 206 -2.40 -16.43 -1.97
CA ASP A 206 -2.49 -17.47 -3.01
C ASP A 206 -2.49 -18.90 -2.45
N ASP A 207 -3.51 -19.21 -1.65
CA ASP A 207 -3.71 -20.54 -1.07
C ASP A 207 -5.19 -20.74 -0.69
N ALA A 208 -5.69 -21.97 -0.85
CA ALA A 208 -7.09 -22.29 -0.60
C ALA A 208 -7.51 -22.10 0.86
N GLY A 209 -6.66 -22.49 1.82
CA GLY A 209 -6.91 -22.29 3.25
C GLY A 209 -6.85 -20.82 3.66
N VAL A 210 -5.92 -20.06 3.07
CA VAL A 210 -5.87 -18.60 3.25
C VAL A 210 -7.17 -17.96 2.75
N VAL A 211 -7.57 -18.25 1.50
CA VAL A 211 -8.81 -17.75 0.88
C VAL A 211 -10.03 -18.15 1.70
N ALA A 212 -10.11 -19.40 2.17
CA ALA A 212 -11.21 -19.86 3.01
C ALA A 212 -11.31 -19.07 4.33
N GLY A 213 -10.16 -18.82 4.98
CA GLY A 213 -10.11 -17.96 6.16
C GLY A 213 -10.56 -16.54 5.88
N GLN A 214 -10.13 -15.92 4.78
CA GLN A 214 -10.58 -14.57 4.42
C GLN A 214 -12.07 -14.52 4.07
N GLY A 215 -12.61 -15.59 3.47
CA GLY A 215 -14.04 -15.72 3.12
C GLY A 215 -14.98 -15.68 4.32
N THR A 216 -14.48 -15.88 5.55
CA THR A 216 -15.28 -15.70 6.77
C THR A 216 -15.78 -14.26 6.94
N VAL A 217 -15.14 -13.28 6.31
CA VAL A 217 -15.68 -11.90 6.21
C VAL A 217 -17.01 -11.89 5.44
N GLY A 218 -17.10 -12.65 4.35
CA GLY A 218 -18.32 -12.84 3.56
C GLY A 218 -19.45 -13.52 4.34
N LEU A 219 -19.09 -14.50 5.18
CA LEU A 219 -20.02 -15.14 6.10
C LEU A 219 -20.63 -14.16 7.09
N GLU A 220 -19.77 -13.40 7.78
CA GLU A 220 -20.23 -12.47 8.80
C GLU A 220 -21.08 -11.35 8.17
N LEU A 221 -20.65 -10.74 7.06
CA LEU A 221 -21.40 -9.62 6.47
C LEU A 221 -22.80 -10.03 6.00
N LEU A 222 -22.97 -11.24 5.42
CA LEU A 222 -24.30 -11.71 5.01
C LEU A 222 -25.19 -12.06 6.22
N THR A 223 -24.59 -12.50 7.31
CA THR A 223 -25.33 -12.76 8.56
C THR A 223 -25.78 -11.46 9.23
N GLN A 224 -24.99 -10.40 9.10
CA GLN A 224 -25.20 -9.12 9.79
C GLN A 224 -26.05 -8.11 8.99
N VAL A 225 -26.08 -8.21 7.66
CA VAL A 225 -26.79 -7.24 6.82
C VAL A 225 -28.31 -7.34 7.02
N PRO A 226 -29.02 -6.22 7.25
CA PRO A 226 -30.47 -6.24 7.36
C PRO A 226 -31.14 -6.82 6.11
N GLY A 227 -32.08 -7.75 6.32
CA GLY A 227 -32.74 -8.47 5.22
C GLY A 227 -31.95 -9.67 4.66
N GLY A 228 -30.69 -9.87 5.07
CA GLY A 228 -29.89 -11.06 4.76
C GLY A 228 -29.30 -11.13 3.34
N ALA A 229 -29.60 -10.16 2.47
CA ALA A 229 -29.08 -10.10 1.11
C ALA A 229 -28.81 -8.64 0.70
N PRO A 230 -27.54 -8.21 0.56
CA PRO A 230 -27.21 -6.92 -0.01
C PRO A 230 -27.39 -6.95 -1.53
N ALA A 231 -27.64 -5.79 -2.13
CA ALA A 231 -27.59 -5.63 -3.58
C ALA A 231 -26.15 -5.76 -4.11
N VAL A 232 -25.18 -5.19 -3.38
CA VAL A 232 -23.76 -5.19 -3.77
C VAL A 232 -22.84 -5.39 -2.57
N VAL A 233 -21.78 -6.17 -2.75
CA VAL A 233 -20.63 -6.24 -1.85
C VAL A 233 -19.38 -5.76 -2.58
N VAL A 234 -18.76 -4.72 -2.05
CA VAL A 234 -17.57 -4.07 -2.62
C VAL A 234 -16.35 -4.45 -1.79
N VAL A 235 -15.35 -5.04 -2.43
CA VAL A 235 -14.21 -5.67 -1.75
C VAL A 235 -12.89 -5.15 -2.33
N PRO A 236 -11.93 -4.69 -1.50
CA PRO A 236 -10.64 -4.25 -2.00
C PRO A 236 -9.79 -5.44 -2.48
N VAL A 237 -8.99 -5.20 -3.51
CA VAL A 237 -8.23 -6.22 -4.23
C VAL A 237 -6.76 -5.83 -4.26
N GLY A 238 -5.92 -6.72 -3.71
CA GLY A 238 -4.51 -6.81 -4.07
C GLY A 238 -4.27 -8.14 -4.78
N GLY A 239 -3.78 -9.15 -4.07
CA GLY A 239 -3.61 -10.50 -4.63
C GLY A 239 -4.90 -11.32 -4.82
N GLY A 240 -6.07 -10.73 -4.57
CA GLY A 240 -7.39 -11.35 -4.80
C GLY A 240 -7.94 -12.26 -3.69
N GLY A 241 -7.15 -12.64 -2.69
CA GLY A 241 -7.58 -13.67 -1.72
C GLY A 241 -8.82 -13.33 -0.88
N LEU A 242 -8.99 -12.06 -0.48
CA LEU A 242 -10.19 -11.59 0.21
C LEU A 242 -11.42 -11.63 -0.71
N LEU A 243 -11.30 -11.04 -1.91
CA LEU A 243 -12.35 -11.03 -2.92
C LEU A 243 -12.81 -12.44 -3.27
N ALA A 244 -11.88 -13.36 -3.54
CA ALA A 244 -12.20 -14.75 -3.85
C ALA A 244 -12.98 -15.44 -2.72
N GLY A 245 -12.53 -15.26 -1.47
CA GLY A 245 -13.20 -15.86 -0.31
C GLY A 245 -14.61 -15.30 -0.10
N VAL A 246 -14.79 -13.98 -0.24
CA VAL A 246 -16.10 -13.33 -0.12
C VAL A 246 -17.02 -13.78 -1.27
N ALA A 247 -16.52 -13.76 -2.51
CA ALA A 247 -17.28 -14.17 -3.69
C ALA A 247 -17.79 -15.62 -3.59
N LEU A 248 -16.95 -16.55 -3.14
CA LEU A 248 -17.36 -17.95 -2.92
C LEU A 248 -18.53 -18.08 -1.95
N TRP A 249 -18.47 -17.36 -0.82
CA TRP A 249 -19.55 -17.42 0.16
C TRP A 249 -20.84 -16.79 -0.37
N VAL A 250 -20.71 -15.63 -1.01
CA VAL A 250 -21.84 -14.86 -1.56
C VAL A 250 -22.52 -15.61 -2.69
N ALA A 251 -21.77 -16.19 -3.62
CA ALA A 251 -22.33 -16.96 -4.73
C ALA A 251 -23.22 -18.13 -4.27
N GLU A 252 -22.87 -18.79 -3.17
CA GLU A 252 -23.65 -19.91 -2.64
C GLU A 252 -24.87 -19.47 -1.80
N HIS A 253 -24.75 -18.38 -1.03
CA HIS A 253 -25.75 -18.01 -0.02
C HIS A 253 -26.62 -16.80 -0.40
N SER A 254 -26.18 -15.99 -1.35
CA SER A 254 -26.90 -14.82 -1.88
C SER A 254 -26.58 -14.61 -3.36
N PRO A 255 -27.00 -15.53 -4.26
CA PRO A 255 -26.60 -15.54 -5.67
C PRO A 255 -27.10 -14.34 -6.50
N GLN A 256 -27.97 -13.50 -5.93
CA GLN A 256 -28.45 -12.26 -6.56
C GLN A 256 -27.61 -11.03 -6.18
N THR A 257 -26.77 -11.14 -5.16
CA THR A 257 -25.87 -10.08 -4.72
C THR A 257 -24.73 -9.95 -5.71
N LYS A 258 -24.51 -8.74 -6.24
CA LYS A 258 -23.32 -8.46 -7.05
C LYS A 258 -22.09 -8.36 -6.15
N VAL A 259 -20.97 -8.94 -6.57
CA VAL A 259 -19.66 -8.80 -5.91
C VAL A 259 -18.75 -8.00 -6.83
N ILE A 260 -18.25 -6.86 -6.34
CA ILE A 260 -17.37 -5.97 -7.10
C ILE A 260 -16.01 -5.88 -6.41
N GLY A 261 -14.95 -6.16 -7.18
CA GLY A 261 -13.57 -5.94 -6.76
C GLY A 261 -13.13 -4.49 -7.00
N VAL A 262 -12.32 -3.94 -6.10
CA VAL A 262 -11.74 -2.59 -6.27
C VAL A 262 -10.23 -2.65 -6.15
N GLU A 263 -9.53 -2.19 -7.18
CA GLU A 263 -8.07 -2.06 -7.21
C GLU A 263 -7.63 -0.59 -7.14
N PRO A 264 -6.44 -0.29 -6.60
CA PRO A 264 -5.84 1.01 -6.84
C PRO A 264 -5.45 1.14 -8.32
N GLN A 265 -5.62 2.32 -8.91
CA GLN A 265 -5.34 2.54 -10.33
C GLN A 265 -3.88 2.23 -10.69
N GLY A 266 -2.93 2.59 -9.82
CA GLY A 266 -1.51 2.31 -10.00
C GLY A 266 -1.11 0.85 -9.82
N ALA A 267 -2.03 -0.06 -9.44
CA ALA A 267 -1.74 -1.49 -9.25
C ALA A 267 -2.90 -2.43 -9.65
N ALA A 268 -3.58 -2.14 -10.77
CA ALA A 268 -4.73 -2.91 -11.28
C ALA A 268 -4.35 -4.30 -11.88
N SER A 269 -3.84 -5.20 -11.04
CA SER A 269 -3.29 -6.51 -11.45
C SER A 269 -4.35 -7.55 -11.81
N LEU A 270 -5.52 -7.50 -11.18
CA LEU A 270 -6.65 -8.38 -11.46
C LEU A 270 -7.32 -8.00 -12.77
N GLN A 271 -7.55 -6.70 -13.04
CA GLN A 271 -8.04 -6.26 -14.35
C GLN A 271 -7.12 -6.74 -15.48
N ALA A 272 -5.80 -6.52 -15.36
CA ALA A 272 -4.83 -7.01 -16.34
C ALA A 272 -4.89 -8.55 -16.52
N ALA A 273 -5.12 -9.30 -15.43
CA ALA A 273 -5.27 -10.75 -15.49
C ALA A 273 -6.57 -11.21 -16.16
N LEU A 274 -7.68 -10.51 -15.91
CA LEU A 274 -8.97 -10.79 -16.54
C LEU A 274 -8.91 -10.53 -18.04
N GLU A 275 -8.33 -9.40 -18.46
CA GLU A 275 -8.10 -9.08 -19.88
C GLU A 275 -7.22 -10.13 -20.58
N ALA A 276 -6.17 -10.60 -19.91
CA ALA A 276 -5.27 -11.62 -20.44
C ALA A 276 -5.83 -13.05 -20.35
N GLY A 277 -6.96 -13.26 -19.66
CA GLY A 277 -7.53 -14.58 -19.36
C GLY A 277 -6.67 -15.46 -18.45
N LYS A 278 -5.63 -14.91 -17.81
CA LYS A 278 -4.71 -15.60 -16.89
C LYS A 278 -3.93 -14.59 -16.04
N PRO A 279 -3.41 -14.97 -14.87
CA PRO A 279 -2.59 -14.07 -14.07
C PRO A 279 -1.32 -13.61 -14.80
N VAL A 280 -1.15 -12.30 -14.91
CA VAL A 280 -0.01 -11.62 -15.54
C VAL A 280 0.63 -10.64 -14.56
N SER A 281 1.91 -10.34 -14.77
CA SER A 281 2.63 -9.36 -13.96
C SER A 281 2.57 -7.98 -14.61
N LEU A 282 2.21 -6.97 -13.84
CA LEU A 282 2.32 -5.57 -14.24
C LEU A 282 3.78 -5.17 -14.49
N GLN A 283 4.00 -4.19 -15.37
CA GLN A 283 5.34 -3.65 -15.64
C GLN A 283 5.82 -2.73 -14.52
N SER A 284 4.92 -1.89 -14.00
CA SER A 284 5.12 -0.98 -12.88
C SER A 284 3.95 -1.08 -11.90
N VAL A 285 4.18 -0.67 -10.65
CA VAL A 285 3.19 -0.65 -9.58
C VAL A 285 3.44 0.61 -8.74
N ASP A 286 2.40 1.41 -8.50
CA ASP A 286 2.44 2.44 -7.44
C ASP A 286 2.31 1.75 -6.08
N GLY A 287 3.28 2.00 -5.19
CA GLY A 287 3.35 1.43 -3.85
C GLY A 287 2.52 2.15 -2.80
N PHE A 288 1.84 3.25 -3.12
CA PHE A 288 1.13 4.07 -2.13
C PHE A 288 0.04 3.29 -1.39
N VAL A 289 -0.78 2.53 -2.12
CA VAL A 289 -1.79 1.62 -1.53
C VAL A 289 -1.12 0.29 -1.17
N ASP A 290 -0.18 0.33 -0.23
CA ASP A 290 0.73 -0.78 0.10
C ASP A 290 0.05 -2.13 0.43
N GLY A 291 -1.16 -2.10 1.01
CA GLY A 291 -1.96 -3.31 1.25
C GLY A 291 -2.57 -3.96 0.00
N ALA A 292 -2.61 -3.24 -1.12
CA ALA A 292 -3.20 -3.64 -2.40
C ALA A 292 -2.23 -3.50 -3.61
N ALA A 293 -1.03 -2.98 -3.41
CA ALA A 293 0.02 -2.81 -4.41
C ALA A 293 0.67 -4.15 -4.82
N VAL A 294 -0.10 -5.02 -5.47
CA VAL A 294 0.31 -6.37 -5.86
C VAL A 294 0.58 -6.42 -7.36
N ARG A 295 1.77 -6.89 -7.73
CA ARG A 295 2.21 -6.92 -9.15
C ARG A 295 1.50 -7.97 -10.00
N ARG A 296 1.08 -9.08 -9.40
CA ARG A 296 0.43 -10.22 -10.06
C ARG A 296 -0.57 -10.86 -9.09
N VAL A 297 -1.82 -10.98 -9.50
CA VAL A 297 -2.87 -11.68 -8.75
C VAL A 297 -2.49 -13.15 -8.49
N GLY A 298 -2.98 -13.73 -7.39
CA GLY A 298 -2.79 -15.15 -7.10
C GLY A 298 -3.49 -16.06 -8.10
N ASP A 299 -2.95 -17.26 -8.28
CA ASP A 299 -3.51 -18.27 -9.16
C ASP A 299 -4.85 -18.82 -8.63
N VAL A 300 -4.93 -19.16 -7.33
CA VAL A 300 -6.15 -19.66 -6.68
C VAL A 300 -7.24 -18.57 -6.65
N PRO A 301 -6.95 -17.32 -6.21
CA PRO A 301 -7.92 -16.24 -6.30
C PRO A 301 -8.42 -15.99 -7.72
N PHE A 302 -7.55 -15.99 -8.74
CA PHE A 302 -7.96 -15.73 -10.11
C PHE A 302 -8.93 -16.77 -10.67
N ASP A 303 -8.65 -18.07 -10.43
CA ASP A 303 -9.53 -19.15 -10.88
C ASP A 303 -10.95 -19.04 -10.28
N VAL A 304 -11.07 -18.51 -9.06
CA VAL A 304 -12.37 -18.22 -8.41
C VAL A 304 -13.00 -16.95 -8.98
N VAL A 305 -12.24 -15.86 -8.99
CA VAL A 305 -12.74 -14.52 -9.29
C VAL A 305 -13.28 -14.41 -10.71
N ARG A 306 -12.60 -15.00 -11.70
CA ARG A 306 -13.04 -14.95 -13.10
C ARG A 306 -14.42 -15.58 -13.34
N GLU A 307 -14.89 -16.44 -12.43
CA GLU A 307 -16.16 -17.16 -12.55
C GLU A 307 -17.27 -16.55 -11.69
N LEU A 308 -16.92 -15.93 -10.55
CA LEU A 308 -17.89 -15.54 -9.52
C LEU A 308 -18.00 -14.03 -9.26
N VAL A 309 -17.09 -13.21 -9.78
CA VAL A 309 -17.10 -11.76 -9.54
C VAL A 309 -17.74 -11.05 -10.72
N ASP A 310 -18.69 -10.16 -10.43
CA ASP A 310 -19.49 -9.47 -11.44
C ASP A 310 -18.71 -8.37 -12.15
N ASP A 311 -17.86 -7.63 -11.42
CA ASP A 311 -17.07 -6.54 -11.98
C ASP A 311 -15.82 -6.22 -11.15
N VAL A 312 -14.85 -5.54 -11.76
CA VAL A 312 -13.64 -5.03 -11.11
C VAL A 312 -13.37 -3.61 -11.59
N VAL A 313 -13.32 -2.66 -10.66
CA VAL A 313 -13.06 -1.25 -10.95
C VAL A 313 -11.71 -0.82 -10.38
N SER A 314 -11.10 0.21 -10.97
CA SER A 314 -9.90 0.86 -10.43
C SER A 314 -10.25 2.25 -9.89
N VAL A 315 -9.63 2.61 -8.77
CA VAL A 315 -9.81 3.90 -8.11
C VAL A 315 -8.46 4.63 -7.99
N PRO A 316 -8.35 5.89 -8.43
CA PRO A 316 -7.15 6.69 -8.26
C PRO A 316 -6.75 6.84 -6.78
N GLU A 317 -5.46 6.83 -6.50
CA GLU A 317 -4.90 6.93 -5.16
C GLU A 317 -5.36 8.21 -4.44
N GLY A 318 -5.51 9.31 -5.18
CA GLY A 318 -6.05 10.56 -4.67
C GLY A 318 -7.49 10.45 -4.15
N ALA A 319 -8.36 9.72 -4.85
CA ALA A 319 -9.73 9.45 -4.39
C ALA A 319 -9.74 8.57 -3.13
N VAL A 320 -8.83 7.60 -3.06
CA VAL A 320 -8.63 6.79 -1.86
C VAL A 320 -8.23 7.68 -0.68
N CYS A 321 -7.30 8.63 -0.89
CA CYS A 321 -6.90 9.59 0.12
C CYS A 321 -8.06 10.46 0.60
N THR A 322 -8.89 10.97 -0.31
CA THR A 322 -10.07 11.76 0.07
C THR A 322 -11.04 10.94 0.90
N GLU A 323 -11.24 9.67 0.57
CA GLU A 323 -12.08 8.79 1.37
C GLU A 323 -11.46 8.45 2.74
N MET A 324 -10.15 8.25 2.83
CA MET A 324 -9.47 8.10 4.13
C MET A 324 -9.71 9.30 5.05
N LEU A 325 -9.61 10.52 4.51
CA LEU A 325 -9.88 11.74 5.27
C LEU A 325 -11.34 11.81 5.70
N ASN A 326 -12.28 11.49 4.81
CA ASN A 326 -13.71 11.51 5.13
C ASN A 326 -14.09 10.48 6.20
N LEU A 327 -13.59 9.24 6.08
CA LEU A 327 -13.76 8.20 7.09
C LEU A 327 -13.28 8.65 8.47
N TYR A 328 -12.14 9.35 8.52
CA TYR A 328 -11.61 9.89 9.76
C TYR A 328 -12.44 11.06 10.30
N GLN A 329 -12.72 12.07 9.46
CA GLN A 329 -13.34 13.32 9.88
C GLN A 329 -14.83 13.17 10.21
N THR A 330 -15.55 12.32 9.47
CA THR A 330 -17.01 12.16 9.60
C THR A 330 -17.37 10.98 10.49
N GLU A 331 -16.73 9.83 10.29
CA GLU A 331 -17.06 8.59 11.00
C GLU A 331 -16.09 8.25 12.15
N GLY A 332 -14.96 8.97 12.29
CA GLY A 332 -13.94 8.65 13.30
C GLY A 332 -13.16 7.36 12.99
N ILE A 333 -13.20 6.88 11.74
CA ILE A 333 -12.61 5.62 11.29
C ILE A 333 -11.20 5.89 10.78
N ILE A 334 -10.21 5.21 11.37
CA ILE A 334 -8.80 5.28 10.93
C ILE A 334 -8.52 4.10 9.99
N ALA A 335 -8.73 4.33 8.70
CA ALA A 335 -8.41 3.38 7.65
C ALA A 335 -6.95 3.55 7.16
N GLU A 336 -6.35 2.45 6.72
CA GLU A 336 -5.18 2.49 5.82
C GLU A 336 -5.65 2.68 4.37
N PRO A 337 -4.77 3.02 3.40
CA PRO A 337 -5.18 3.24 2.02
C PRO A 337 -6.01 2.08 1.43
N ALA A 338 -5.56 0.83 1.59
CA ALA A 338 -6.31 -0.34 1.12
C ALA A 338 -7.67 -0.50 1.84
N GLY A 339 -7.76 -0.04 3.09
CA GLY A 339 -8.98 -0.06 3.88
C GLY A 339 -10.04 0.94 3.43
N ALA A 340 -9.65 2.04 2.79
CA ALA A 340 -10.59 3.03 2.24
C ALA A 340 -11.01 2.71 0.79
N LEU A 341 -10.32 1.80 0.12
CA LEU A 341 -10.46 1.54 -1.31
C LEU A 341 -11.90 1.15 -1.73
N ALA A 342 -12.54 0.26 -0.96
CA ALA A 342 -13.90 -0.19 -1.28
C ALA A 342 -14.96 0.91 -1.13
N SER A 343 -14.88 1.77 -0.12
CA SER A 343 -15.82 2.90 0.03
C SER A 343 -15.50 4.04 -0.94
N ALA A 344 -14.23 4.23 -1.31
CA ALA A 344 -13.83 5.22 -2.30
C ALA A 344 -14.46 4.95 -3.67
N ALA A 345 -14.69 3.68 -4.03
CA ALA A 345 -15.35 3.31 -5.27
C ALA A 345 -16.79 3.87 -5.40
N LEU A 346 -17.48 4.14 -4.28
CA LEU A 346 -18.81 4.73 -4.30
C LEU A 346 -18.84 6.18 -4.79
N ARG A 347 -17.69 6.84 -4.92
CA ARG A 347 -17.54 8.21 -5.44
C ARG A 347 -17.60 8.26 -6.97
N GLY A 348 -18.52 7.49 -7.57
CA GLY A 348 -18.75 7.46 -9.02
C GLY A 348 -17.85 6.51 -9.82
N TYR A 349 -17.11 5.61 -9.17
CA TYR A 349 -16.29 4.60 -9.86
C TYR A 349 -17.03 3.28 -10.10
N LEU A 350 -18.12 3.02 -9.36
CA LEU A 350 -19.00 1.90 -9.67
C LEU A 350 -19.85 2.23 -10.92
N PRO A 351 -20.02 1.28 -11.86
CA PRO A 351 -20.83 1.51 -13.06
C PRO A 351 -22.31 1.71 -12.74
N GLU A 352 -22.79 1.03 -11.71
CA GLU A 352 -24.17 1.08 -11.23
C GLU A 352 -24.19 0.76 -9.74
N VAL A 353 -25.08 1.43 -9.00
CA VAL A 353 -25.45 1.04 -7.63
C VAL A 353 -26.93 0.59 -7.68
N PRO A 354 -27.19 -0.73 -7.76
CA PRO A 354 -28.54 -1.26 -7.77
C PRO A 354 -29.30 -0.91 -6.48
N ALA A 355 -30.62 -0.88 -6.56
CA ALA A 355 -31.46 -0.65 -5.39
C ALA A 355 -31.29 -1.75 -4.33
N GLY A 356 -31.06 -1.35 -3.08
CA GLY A 356 -30.86 -2.24 -1.94
C GLY A 356 -29.57 -1.95 -1.16
N PRO A 357 -29.31 -2.70 -0.07
CA PRO A 357 -28.14 -2.47 0.77
C PRO A 357 -26.82 -2.67 0.02
N VAL A 358 -25.86 -1.79 0.23
CA VAL A 358 -24.48 -1.90 -0.27
C VAL A 358 -23.55 -2.17 0.92
N VAL A 359 -22.62 -3.11 0.79
CA VAL A 359 -21.62 -3.39 1.82
C VAL A 359 -20.22 -3.10 1.28
N CYS A 360 -19.47 -2.21 1.93
CA CYS A 360 -18.06 -1.94 1.65
C CYS A 360 -17.18 -2.56 2.75
N VAL A 361 -16.14 -3.29 2.35
CA VAL A 361 -15.19 -3.86 3.32
C VAL A 361 -14.08 -2.85 3.64
N VAL A 362 -14.03 -2.40 4.90
CA VAL A 362 -12.92 -1.59 5.42
C VAL A 362 -11.81 -2.55 5.85
N SER A 363 -10.95 -2.93 4.92
CA SER A 363 -10.08 -4.12 5.09
C SER A 363 -8.99 -3.99 6.15
N GLY A 364 -8.57 -2.78 6.51
CA GLY A 364 -7.47 -2.58 7.43
C GLY A 364 -7.34 -1.14 7.91
N GLY A 365 -6.66 -0.98 9.05
CA GLY A 365 -6.44 0.31 9.70
C GLY A 365 -4.98 0.59 10.07
N ASN A 366 -4.02 -0.19 9.57
CA ASN A 366 -2.61 -0.05 9.95
C ASN A 366 -1.90 1.08 9.18
N ASN A 367 -2.43 2.30 9.30
CA ASN A 367 -1.79 3.51 8.78
C ASN A 367 -0.84 4.15 9.81
N ASP A 368 0.25 4.74 9.33
CA ASP A 368 1.10 5.61 10.13
C ASP A 368 0.57 7.05 10.07
N VAL A 369 0.54 7.73 11.21
CA VAL A 369 0.16 9.14 11.32
C VAL A 369 1.06 10.02 10.44
N SER A 370 2.34 9.66 10.29
CA SER A 370 3.30 10.38 9.44
C SER A 370 2.88 10.45 7.97
N ARG A 371 2.07 9.49 7.49
CA ARG A 371 1.58 9.45 6.11
C ARG A 371 0.44 10.42 5.84
N TYR A 372 -0.19 11.01 6.86
CA TYR A 372 -1.35 11.87 6.63
C TYR A 372 -1.02 13.17 5.90
N ALA A 373 0.23 13.64 5.95
CA ALA A 373 0.65 14.79 5.14
C ALA A 373 0.54 14.47 3.63
N ASP A 374 1.12 13.34 3.19
CA ASP A 374 1.03 12.84 1.82
C ASP A 374 -0.43 12.50 1.43
N VAL A 375 -1.20 11.90 2.35
CA VAL A 375 -2.65 11.65 2.13
C VAL A 375 -3.41 12.96 1.87
N LEU A 376 -3.18 13.99 2.69
CA LEU A 376 -3.83 15.29 2.52
C LEU A 376 -3.43 15.93 1.19
N GLU A 377 -2.15 15.90 0.88
CA GLU A 377 -1.59 16.43 -0.36
C GLU A 377 -2.23 15.79 -1.60
N ARG A 378 -2.17 14.45 -1.69
CA ARG A 378 -2.78 13.68 -2.80
C ARG A 378 -4.29 13.91 -2.90
N SER A 379 -4.98 14.04 -1.77
CA SER A 379 -6.42 14.33 -1.77
C SER A 379 -6.72 15.71 -2.35
N LEU A 380 -6.01 16.76 -1.91
CA LEU A 380 -6.27 18.13 -2.36
C LEU A 380 -5.94 18.29 -3.85
N VAL A 381 -4.88 17.64 -4.32
CA VAL A 381 -4.50 17.64 -5.74
C VAL A 381 -5.55 16.89 -6.58
N HIS A 382 -6.04 15.75 -6.09
CA HIS A 382 -7.09 14.97 -6.77
C HIS A 382 -8.42 15.72 -6.86
N GLU A 383 -8.85 16.38 -5.79
CA GLU A 383 -10.08 17.17 -5.76
C GLU A 383 -9.94 18.49 -6.54
N GLY A 384 -8.77 18.76 -7.14
CA GLY A 384 -8.51 19.98 -7.90
C GLY A 384 -8.45 21.23 -7.03
N LEU A 385 -8.16 21.08 -5.74
CA LEU A 385 -8.07 22.17 -4.77
C LEU A 385 -6.64 22.68 -4.59
N ARG A 386 -5.63 21.82 -4.74
CA ARG A 386 -4.23 22.22 -4.64
C ARG A 386 -3.52 22.12 -5.98
N HIS A 387 -2.80 23.18 -6.35
CA HIS A 387 -2.06 23.27 -7.62
C HIS A 387 -0.66 23.83 -7.38
N TYR A 388 0.30 23.37 -8.17
CA TYR A 388 1.68 23.84 -8.09
C TYR A 388 2.09 24.54 -9.37
N PHE A 389 2.91 25.57 -9.22
CA PHE A 389 3.37 26.41 -10.30
C PHE A 389 4.86 26.72 -10.15
N LEU A 390 5.61 26.68 -11.24
CA LEU A 390 6.91 27.32 -11.34
C LEU A 390 6.72 28.75 -11.82
N VAL A 391 6.94 29.71 -10.93
CA VAL A 391 6.81 31.15 -11.19
C VAL A 391 8.20 31.75 -11.32
N THR A 392 8.52 32.30 -12.49
CA THR A 392 9.79 32.98 -12.72
C THR A 392 9.66 34.46 -12.38
N PHE A 393 10.21 34.85 -11.22
CA PHE A 393 10.18 36.23 -10.76
C PHE A 393 11.36 37.04 -11.34
N PRO A 394 11.12 38.26 -11.87
CA PRO A 394 12.20 39.19 -12.19
C PRO A 394 12.88 39.67 -10.91
N GLN A 395 14.21 39.85 -10.91
CA GLN A 395 14.95 40.36 -9.74
C GLN A 395 14.79 41.87 -9.55
N GLN A 396 13.55 42.34 -9.44
CA GLN A 396 13.19 43.73 -9.16
C GLN A 396 12.38 43.81 -7.85
N PRO A 397 12.57 44.87 -7.03
CA PRO A 397 11.76 45.06 -5.83
C PRO A 397 10.25 45.08 -6.17
N GLY A 398 9.45 44.31 -5.42
CA GLY A 398 7.99 44.31 -5.56
C GLY A 398 7.42 43.25 -6.49
N ALA A 399 8.23 42.43 -7.19
CA ALA A 399 7.71 41.39 -8.09
C ALA A 399 6.78 40.38 -7.41
N LEU A 400 7.13 39.92 -6.20
CA LEU A 400 6.26 39.04 -5.40
C LEU A 400 4.97 39.76 -4.99
N ARG A 401 5.05 41.05 -4.65
CA ARG A 401 3.87 41.84 -4.29
C ARG A 401 2.89 41.94 -5.46
N GLY A 402 3.39 42.19 -6.68
CA GLY A 402 2.55 42.18 -7.88
C GLY A 402 1.87 40.83 -8.11
N PHE A 403 2.55 39.70 -7.87
CA PHE A 403 1.90 38.39 -7.93
C PHE A 403 0.75 38.25 -6.91
N LEU A 404 0.95 38.72 -5.69
CA LEU A 404 -0.08 38.67 -4.65
C LEU A 404 -1.28 39.60 -4.94
N GLU A 405 -1.03 40.77 -5.54
CA GLU A 405 -2.08 41.78 -5.79
C GLU A 405 -2.79 41.58 -7.14
N ASP A 406 -2.08 41.12 -8.18
CA ASP A 406 -2.58 41.07 -9.55
C ASP A 406 -2.95 39.65 -10.03
N VAL A 407 -2.35 38.60 -9.44
CA VAL A 407 -2.61 37.20 -9.85
C VAL A 407 -3.52 36.49 -8.88
N LEU A 408 -3.27 36.60 -7.57
CA LEU A 408 -4.12 35.96 -6.57
C LEU A 408 -5.39 36.77 -6.29
N SER A 409 -6.42 36.06 -5.86
CA SER A 409 -7.70 36.62 -5.45
C SER A 409 -8.17 36.02 -4.12
N ASP A 410 -9.21 36.60 -3.53
CA ASP A 410 -9.78 36.11 -2.26
C ASP A 410 -10.19 34.64 -2.37
N GLY A 411 -9.66 33.79 -1.49
CA GLY A 411 -9.88 32.34 -1.50
C GLY A 411 -8.84 31.53 -2.29
N GLU A 412 -7.74 32.16 -2.67
CA GLU A 412 -6.56 31.51 -3.25
C GLU A 412 -5.36 31.71 -2.33
N ASP A 413 -5.01 30.67 -1.58
CA ASP A 413 -4.02 30.74 -0.51
C ASP A 413 -2.69 30.11 -0.95
N ILE A 414 -1.59 30.84 -0.77
CA ILE A 414 -0.25 30.25 -0.96
C ILE A 414 0.05 29.31 0.20
N VAL A 415 0.24 28.03 -0.11
CA VAL A 415 0.58 26.98 0.86
C VAL A 415 2.03 26.52 0.78
N LEU A 416 2.69 26.77 -0.35
CA LEU A 416 4.11 26.52 -0.53
C LEU A 416 4.73 27.70 -1.30
N PHE A 417 5.87 28.19 -0.83
CA PHE A 417 6.67 29.17 -1.56
C PHE A 417 8.15 28.87 -1.35
N GLU A 418 8.78 28.22 -2.32
CA GLU A 418 10.22 27.95 -2.31
C GLU A 418 10.93 28.75 -3.39
N TYR A 419 11.78 29.69 -2.97
CA TYR A 419 12.55 30.52 -3.87
C TYR A 419 14.04 30.26 -3.71
N VAL A 420 14.71 29.87 -4.80
CA VAL A 420 16.16 29.67 -4.81
C VAL A 420 16.84 30.81 -5.55
N LYS A 421 17.52 31.67 -4.80
CA LYS A 421 18.35 32.73 -5.37
C LYS A 421 19.61 32.13 -6.01
N LYS A 422 19.62 31.97 -7.34
CA LYS A 422 20.84 31.63 -8.08
C LYS A 422 21.64 32.90 -8.35
N ASN A 423 22.86 32.97 -7.84
CA ASN A 423 23.78 34.07 -8.14
C ASN A 423 24.05 34.13 -9.65
N ALA A 424 23.96 35.33 -10.23
CA ALA A 424 24.24 35.68 -11.63
C ALA A 424 23.15 35.43 -12.71
N ARG A 425 21.85 35.31 -12.35
CA ARG A 425 20.74 35.38 -13.32
C ARG A 425 19.79 36.54 -13.00
N GLU A 426 19.25 37.20 -14.03
CA GLU A 426 18.29 38.30 -13.92
C GLU A 426 16.89 37.84 -13.43
N THR A 427 16.64 36.53 -13.43
CA THR A 427 15.41 35.88 -12.96
C THR A 427 15.71 34.67 -12.06
N GLY A 428 14.78 34.33 -11.17
CA GLY A 428 14.85 33.12 -10.33
C GLY A 428 13.50 32.40 -10.29
N PRO A 429 13.45 31.08 -10.55
CA PRO A 429 12.21 30.32 -10.40
C PRO A 429 11.87 30.17 -8.92
N ALA A 430 10.61 30.37 -8.59
CA ALA A 430 10.01 29.97 -7.34
C ALA A 430 8.99 28.87 -7.59
N LEU A 431 8.99 27.86 -6.73
CA LEU A 431 7.90 26.91 -6.67
C LEU A 431 6.81 27.48 -5.76
N VAL A 432 5.59 27.56 -6.28
CA VAL A 432 4.43 28.12 -5.58
C VAL A 432 3.33 27.07 -5.57
N GLY A 433 2.89 26.67 -4.39
CA GLY A 433 1.69 25.85 -4.18
C GLY A 433 0.53 26.75 -3.78
N ILE A 434 -0.62 26.58 -4.42
CA ILE A 434 -1.82 27.39 -4.20
C ILE A 434 -3.00 26.46 -3.91
N ASP A 435 -3.69 26.74 -2.80
CA ASP A 435 -4.98 26.15 -2.47
C ASP A 435 -6.11 27.03 -2.99
N LEU A 436 -7.13 26.38 -3.54
CA LEU A 436 -8.38 26.97 -3.99
C LEU A 436 -9.51 26.55 -3.05
N VAL A 437 -10.42 27.47 -2.76
CA VAL A 437 -11.67 27.12 -2.04
C VAL A 437 -12.57 26.19 -2.87
N LYS A 438 -12.52 26.30 -4.21
CA LYS A 438 -13.29 25.46 -5.15
C LYS A 438 -12.46 25.12 -6.38
N ALA A 439 -12.58 23.89 -6.85
CA ALA A 439 -11.87 23.43 -8.06
C ALA A 439 -12.21 24.26 -9.31
N SER A 440 -13.44 24.77 -9.41
CA SER A 440 -13.88 25.64 -10.50
C SER A 440 -13.19 27.01 -10.54
N GLY A 441 -12.43 27.37 -9.49
CA GLY A 441 -11.64 28.60 -9.45
C GLY A 441 -10.37 28.55 -10.28
N LEU A 442 -9.91 27.35 -10.67
CA LEU A 442 -8.64 27.16 -11.36
C LEU A 442 -8.58 27.95 -12.67
N ASP A 443 -9.63 27.92 -13.49
CA ASP A 443 -9.63 28.60 -14.79
C ASP A 443 -9.42 30.11 -14.62
N GLY A 444 -10.08 30.72 -13.62
CA GLY A 444 -9.88 32.13 -13.31
C GLY A 444 -8.47 32.46 -12.82
N LEU A 445 -7.85 31.57 -12.03
CA LEU A 445 -6.45 31.70 -11.63
C LEU A 445 -5.52 31.64 -12.86
N LEU A 446 -5.73 30.66 -13.75
CA LEU A 446 -4.93 30.49 -14.96
C LEU A 446 -5.07 31.70 -15.91
N GLU A 447 -6.27 32.23 -16.11
CA GLU A 447 -6.48 33.44 -16.92
C GLU A 447 -5.70 34.65 -16.37
N ARG A 448 -5.67 34.83 -15.04
CA ARG A 448 -4.88 35.91 -14.42
C ARG A 448 -3.37 35.64 -14.49
N MET A 449 -2.95 34.38 -14.41
CA MET A 449 -1.56 34.00 -14.62
C MET A 449 -1.11 34.29 -16.06
N ASP A 450 -1.93 33.97 -17.07
CA ASP A 450 -1.65 34.23 -18.48
C ASP A 450 -1.65 35.73 -18.82
N ALA A 451 -2.48 36.53 -18.13
CA ALA A 451 -2.50 37.99 -18.26
C ALA A 451 -1.32 38.68 -17.54
N SER A 452 -0.62 37.97 -16.65
CA SER A 452 0.50 38.49 -15.88
C SER A 452 1.75 38.67 -16.74
N PRO A 453 2.62 39.66 -16.46
CA PRO A 453 3.94 39.75 -17.11
C PRO A 453 4.92 38.65 -16.65
N LEU A 454 4.54 37.80 -15.69
CA LEU A 454 5.37 36.72 -15.16
C LEU A 454 5.34 35.49 -16.07
N SER A 455 6.45 34.76 -16.14
CA SER A 455 6.46 33.43 -16.76
C SER A 455 6.05 32.40 -15.70
N ILE A 456 4.87 31.82 -15.87
CA ILE A 456 4.26 30.87 -14.94
C ILE A 456 3.98 29.56 -15.67
N GLU A 457 4.45 28.46 -15.12
CA GLU A 457 4.19 27.11 -15.64
C GLU A 457 3.47 26.29 -14.57
N LYS A 458 2.29 25.76 -14.90
CA LYS A 458 1.60 24.81 -14.03
C LYS A 458 2.33 23.47 -14.05
N LEU A 459 2.64 22.93 -12.88
CA LEU A 459 3.21 21.60 -12.74
C LEU A 459 2.11 20.53 -12.81
N ALA A 460 2.34 19.53 -13.66
CA ALA A 460 1.46 18.38 -13.74
C ALA A 460 1.70 17.43 -12.55
N PRO A 461 0.64 16.84 -11.95
CA PRO A 461 0.77 15.91 -10.82
C PRO A 461 1.59 14.65 -11.10
N ASP A 462 1.79 14.29 -12.37
CA ASP A 462 2.59 13.15 -12.82
C ASP A 462 4.01 13.55 -13.26
N SER A 463 4.40 14.81 -13.06
CA SER A 463 5.74 15.27 -13.40
C SER A 463 6.77 14.84 -12.35
N ALA A 464 8.00 14.57 -12.78
CA ALA A 464 9.12 14.27 -11.86
C ALA A 464 9.40 15.41 -10.87
N VAL A 465 9.04 16.65 -11.23
CA VAL A 465 9.15 17.82 -10.33
C VAL A 465 8.11 17.72 -9.22
N PHE A 466 6.91 17.23 -9.51
CA PHE A 466 5.86 17.03 -8.51
C PHE A 466 6.17 15.82 -7.60
N GLU A 467 6.72 14.73 -8.13
CA GLU A 467 7.21 13.61 -7.30
C GLU A 467 8.29 14.01 -6.30
N PHE A 468 9.04 15.09 -6.56
CA PHE A 468 10.01 15.64 -5.60
C PHE A 468 9.34 16.40 -4.45
N LEU A 469 8.08 16.81 -4.59
CA LEU A 469 7.32 17.56 -3.58
C LEU A 469 6.55 16.67 -2.60
N LEU A 470 6.22 15.45 -3.03
CA LEU A 470 5.64 14.38 -2.22
C LEU A 470 6.75 13.61 -1.48
#